data_AF-A0A8B6ECG0-F1
#
_entry.id   AF-A0A8B6ECG0-F1
#
_cell.length_a   1.000
_cell.length_b   1.000
_cell.length_c   1.000
_cell.angle_alpha   90.00
_cell.angle_beta   90.00
_cell.angle_gamma   90.00
#
_symmetry.space_group_name_H-M   'P 1'
#
loop_
_entity.id
_entity.type
_entity.pdbx_description
1 polymer ?
#
loop_
_entity_poly.entity_id
_entity_poly.type
_entity_poly.pdbx_seq_one_letter_code
_entity_poly.pdbx_strand_id
1 'polypeptide(L)'
;MRAVIDLSGIEKEVTHTIDQPLEDEGGIIKLLLTISGTVGTETISDLANYTSNPREKIEIVRKYGLFNSFKNIKDIGWLQIKVFRAQGLIAADFGGTSDPFCVLELDNARLQTQTEYKTLNPEWNKVFTFNIKDIHSILEVTVYDEDRDKKVEFLGKIAIPLLNVRCGEKRWYTLKDKKLLNRTKGAIMLEIDVVYNPVKSAIRTVNPREEKYMKPEPKFKIATMKRNIARVTQMVSSFTEVGKFLNSCFEWESKPRTITAFIVYLVAVWFFEPYMLPITLLLVFLKNLAFSSMQTAFSTEPTNDLYVDEDDDDDDDETKLEKDEKKSVHEIYKAAQEVCLQVQQGMDMVASLGERFKNTFNWTVPWLSTFAVILLSVGAVILYFIPVRVLVMLWGINKFTKKLRAPNAIPNNELLDFLSRVPSDSELVSIKAVKGQGSLMAQNGLKYQLYHKSPKRSQFGL
;
A
#
# COMPACT_ATOMS: atom_id res chain seq x y z
N MET A 1 4.44 37.65 16.01
CA MET A 1 4.39 36.20 16.31
C MET A 1 5.41 35.45 15.48
N ARG A 2 6.58 35.16 16.08
CA ARG A 2 7.66 34.40 15.46
C ARG A 2 8.12 33.33 16.46
N ALA A 3 8.57 32.19 15.94
CA ALA A 3 9.18 31.12 16.70
C ALA A 3 10.44 30.67 15.93
N VAL A 4 11.55 30.46 16.64
CA VAL A 4 12.83 30.02 16.05
C VAL A 4 13.19 28.68 16.68
N ILE A 5 13.49 27.69 15.84
CA ILE A 5 13.85 26.34 16.26
C ILE A 5 15.24 26.05 15.71
N ASP A 6 16.18 25.71 16.60
CA ASP A 6 17.51 25.26 16.21
C ASP A 6 17.46 23.79 15.76
N LEU A 7 17.91 23.55 14.53
CA LEU A 7 17.89 22.26 13.87
C LEU A 7 19.16 21.43 14.09
N SER A 8 20.22 22.04 14.64
CA SER A 8 21.55 21.43 14.71
C SER A 8 21.65 20.24 15.67
N GLY A 9 20.87 20.26 16.76
CA GLY A 9 20.83 19.20 17.78
C GLY A 9 19.79 18.11 17.54
N ILE A 10 19.00 18.22 16.46
CA ILE A 10 17.88 17.31 16.20
C ILE A 10 18.36 16.09 15.39
N GLU A 11 18.02 14.90 15.84
CA GLU A 11 18.36 13.66 15.15
C GLU A 11 17.67 13.59 13.78
N LYS A 12 18.44 13.35 12.72
CA LYS A 12 17.95 13.25 11.34
C LYS A 12 17.13 11.98 11.14
N GLU A 13 16.21 12.00 10.19
CA GLU A 13 15.35 10.86 9.81
C GLU A 13 14.44 10.34 10.94
N VAL A 14 14.20 11.16 11.97
CA VAL A 14 13.28 10.89 13.09
C VAL A 14 12.30 12.05 13.23
N THR A 15 11.02 11.75 13.49
CA THR A 15 9.99 12.77 13.76
C THR A 15 10.06 13.21 15.22
N HIS A 16 10.30 14.50 15.45
CA HIS A 16 10.35 15.10 16.78
C HIS A 16 9.12 15.98 17.02
N THR A 17 8.47 15.81 18.16
CA THR A 17 7.40 16.71 18.63
C THR A 17 8.04 17.85 19.42
N ILE A 18 7.99 19.06 18.87
CA ILE A 18 8.61 20.26 19.43
C ILE A 18 7.51 21.22 19.85
N ASP A 19 7.45 21.52 21.14
CA ASP A 19 6.57 22.53 21.71
C ASP A 19 7.38 23.82 21.87
N GLN A 20 7.19 24.77 20.95
CA GLN A 20 7.94 26.01 20.90
C GLN A 20 7.06 27.19 21.34
N PRO A 21 7.39 27.91 22.42
CA PRO A 21 6.70 29.15 22.79
C PRO A 21 6.95 30.24 21.75
N LEU A 22 5.92 31.05 21.49
CA LEU A 22 6.01 32.25 20.66
C LEU A 22 6.81 33.34 21.38
N GLU A 23 7.63 34.11 20.64
CA GLU A 23 8.45 35.20 21.19
C GLU A 23 7.63 36.29 21.91
N ASP A 24 6.35 36.45 21.57
CA ASP A 24 5.46 37.49 22.11
C ASP A 24 4.55 36.98 23.27
N GLU A 25 4.86 35.85 23.91
CA GLU A 25 4.02 35.17 24.93
C GLU A 25 2.58 34.81 24.49
N GLY A 26 2.25 34.99 23.21
CA GLY A 26 0.90 34.76 22.65
C GLY A 26 0.46 33.30 22.51
N GLY A 27 1.23 32.35 23.02
CA GLY A 27 0.91 30.91 22.99
C GLY A 27 2.10 30.00 22.71
N ILE A 28 1.82 28.69 22.60
CA ILE A 28 2.79 27.64 22.29
C ILE A 28 2.39 27.03 20.95
N ILE A 29 3.34 26.91 20.03
CA ILE A 29 3.17 26.17 18.78
C ILE A 29 3.73 24.76 18.98
N LYS A 30 2.88 23.76 18.76
CA LYS A 30 3.27 22.35 18.71
C LYS A 30 3.55 21.93 17.27
N LEU A 31 4.79 21.55 16.98
CA LEU A 31 5.27 21.17 15.66
C LEU A 31 5.75 19.72 15.66
N LEU A 32 5.42 19.00 14.59
CA LEU A 32 6.04 17.72 14.27
C LEU A 32 7.10 17.99 13.20
N LEU A 33 8.37 17.93 13.57
CA LEU A 33 9.49 18.26 12.70
C LEU A 33 10.33 17.02 12.42
N THR A 34 10.56 16.74 11.13
CA THR A 34 11.48 15.69 10.69
C THR A 34 12.50 16.32 9.75
N ILE A 35 13.78 16.20 10.10
CA ILE A 35 14.87 16.63 9.22
C ILE A 35 15.27 15.42 8.39
N SER A 36 14.72 15.30 7.18
CA SER A 36 15.21 14.35 6.19
C SER A 36 16.22 15.03 5.27
N GLY A 37 17.34 14.37 5.02
CA GLY A 37 18.24 14.84 3.98
C GLY A 37 17.60 14.55 2.62
N THR A 38 17.29 15.56 1.81
CA THR A 38 17.13 15.33 0.36
C THR A 38 18.50 15.03 -0.23
N VAL A 39 18.99 13.81 0.01
CA VAL A 39 20.08 13.22 -0.79
C VAL A 39 19.55 12.79 -2.18
N GLY A 40 18.26 13.04 -2.46
CA GLY A 40 17.54 12.53 -3.60
C GLY A 40 17.95 13.20 -4.90
N THR A 41 18.25 12.39 -5.91
CA THR A 41 18.23 12.76 -7.33
C THR A 41 16.80 13.01 -7.83
N GLU A 42 15.92 13.49 -6.95
CA GLU A 42 14.53 13.80 -7.23
C GLU A 42 14.50 15.15 -7.93
N THR A 43 14.02 15.16 -9.17
CA THR A 43 14.08 16.34 -10.02
C THR A 43 12.72 16.64 -10.61
N ILE A 44 12.39 17.93 -10.66
CA ILE A 44 11.23 18.47 -11.36
C ILE A 44 11.76 19.22 -12.58
N SER A 45 11.20 18.94 -13.76
CA SER A 45 11.56 19.63 -15.00
C SER A 45 10.31 19.96 -15.82
N ASP A 46 10.39 21.02 -16.62
CA ASP A 46 9.33 21.37 -17.57
C ASP A 46 9.28 20.35 -18.71
N LEU A 47 8.07 19.88 -19.05
CA LEU A 47 7.90 18.95 -20.17
C LEU A 47 8.31 19.58 -21.51
N ALA A 48 8.15 20.90 -21.68
CA ALA A 48 8.59 21.61 -22.88
C ALA A 48 10.11 21.59 -23.07
N ASN A 49 10.86 21.61 -21.97
CA ASN A 49 12.34 21.55 -21.98
C ASN A 49 12.87 20.11 -21.88
N TYR A 50 11.99 19.14 -21.61
CA TYR A 50 12.34 17.74 -21.49
C TYR A 50 12.49 17.10 -22.88
N THR A 51 13.73 16.80 -23.25
CA THR A 51 14.01 15.97 -24.42
C THR A 51 14.24 14.54 -23.95
N SER A 52 13.36 13.61 -24.34
CA SER A 52 13.54 12.20 -24.03
C SER A 52 14.72 11.65 -24.83
N ASN A 53 15.93 11.68 -24.25
CA ASN A 53 17.13 11.16 -24.88
C ASN A 53 17.14 9.63 -24.79
N PRO A 54 17.11 8.88 -25.92
CA PRO A 54 17.12 7.42 -25.88
C PRO A 54 18.33 6.83 -25.15
N ARG A 55 19.47 7.55 -25.17
CA ARG A 55 20.70 7.11 -24.50
C ARG A 55 20.56 7.05 -22.98
N GLU A 56 19.95 8.05 -22.38
CA GLU A 56 19.70 8.09 -20.93
C GLU A 56 18.79 6.94 -20.50
N LYS A 57 17.74 6.63 -21.29
CA LYS A 57 16.86 5.48 -21.03
C LYS A 57 17.64 4.16 -21.06
N ILE A 58 18.56 3.98 -22.01
CA ILE A 58 19.42 2.80 -22.09
C ILE A 58 20.36 2.72 -20.88
N GLU A 59 20.94 3.84 -20.44
CA GLU A 59 21.80 3.89 -19.27
C GLU A 59 21.05 3.53 -17.98
N ILE A 60 19.82 4.03 -17.81
CA ILE A 60 18.95 3.68 -16.68
C ILE A 60 18.64 2.18 -16.70
N VAL A 61 18.22 1.63 -17.85
CA VAL A 61 17.94 0.19 -17.97
C VAL A 61 19.19 -0.65 -17.70
N ARG A 62 20.37 -0.20 -18.13
CA ARG A 62 21.65 -0.87 -17.83
C ARG A 62 22.01 -0.77 -16.35
N LYS A 63 21.79 0.38 -15.71
CA LYS A 63 22.04 0.62 -14.28
C LYS A 63 21.22 -0.34 -13.42
N TYR A 64 19.93 -0.53 -13.75
CA TYR A 64 19.02 -1.42 -13.03
C TYR A 64 18.93 -2.84 -13.61
N GLY A 65 19.78 -3.18 -14.58
CA GLY A 65 19.86 -4.53 -15.14
C GLY A 65 20.36 -5.58 -14.13
N LEU A 66 20.11 -6.86 -14.44
CA LEU A 66 20.40 -8.00 -13.55
C LEU A 66 21.89 -8.10 -13.15
N PHE A 67 22.82 -7.72 -14.02
CA PHE A 67 24.26 -7.78 -13.72
C PHE A 67 24.72 -6.77 -12.66
N ASN A 68 23.94 -5.72 -12.38
CA ASN A 68 24.25 -4.71 -11.37
C ASN A 68 23.49 -4.91 -10.04
N SER A 69 22.86 -6.08 -9.84
CA SER A 69 21.99 -6.35 -8.70
C SER A 69 22.65 -6.19 -7.33
N PHE A 70 23.95 -6.45 -7.22
CA PHE A 70 24.69 -6.38 -5.95
C PHE A 70 25.34 -5.02 -5.68
N LYS A 71 25.18 -4.03 -6.57
CA LYS A 71 25.73 -2.67 -6.40
C LYS A 71 24.63 -1.73 -5.88
N ASN A 72 24.93 -0.94 -4.85
CA ASN A 72 24.00 0.03 -4.24
C ASN A 72 22.60 -0.57 -4.01
N ILE A 73 22.49 -1.48 -3.04
CA ILE A 73 21.29 -2.31 -2.78
C ILE A 73 20.07 -1.46 -2.36
N LYS A 74 20.30 -0.25 -1.81
CA LYS A 74 19.23 0.68 -1.41
C LYS A 74 18.53 1.34 -2.60
N ASP A 75 19.25 1.53 -3.71
CA ASP A 75 18.71 2.10 -4.95
C ASP A 75 18.20 0.98 -5.86
N ILE A 76 16.87 0.76 -5.83
CA ILE A 76 16.22 -0.39 -6.46
C ILE A 76 15.77 -0.07 -7.89
N GLY A 77 15.34 1.16 -8.11
CA GLY A 77 14.77 1.56 -9.39
C GLY A 77 14.61 3.06 -9.54
N TRP A 78 14.06 3.41 -10.68
CA TRP A 78 13.83 4.75 -11.16
C TRP A 78 12.40 4.86 -11.66
N LEU A 79 11.74 5.96 -11.28
CA LEU A 79 10.37 6.27 -11.65
C LEU A 79 10.33 7.65 -12.28
N GLN A 80 9.69 7.76 -13.44
CA GLN A 80 9.38 9.03 -14.08
C GLN A 80 7.88 9.16 -14.30
N ILE A 81 7.35 10.34 -13.98
CA ILE A 81 5.94 10.69 -14.16
C ILE A 81 5.86 11.97 -14.95
N LYS A 82 5.13 11.96 -16.06
CA LYS A 82 4.75 13.15 -16.80
C LYS A 82 3.32 13.50 -16.43
N VAL A 83 3.14 14.67 -15.84
CA VAL A 83 1.85 15.23 -15.46
C VAL A 83 1.47 16.25 -16.53
N PHE A 84 0.47 15.92 -17.36
CA PHE A 84 0.07 16.78 -18.47
C PHE A 84 -0.95 17.81 -18.02
N ARG A 85 -2.15 17.34 -17.68
CA ARG A 85 -3.31 18.18 -17.38
C ARG A 85 -4.36 17.44 -16.58
N ALA A 86 -5.27 18.17 -15.94
CA ALA A 86 -6.52 17.64 -15.42
C ALA A 86 -7.72 18.24 -16.15
N GLN A 87 -8.88 17.60 -16.04
CA GLN A 87 -10.12 18.08 -16.63
C GLN A 87 -11.32 17.81 -15.72
N GLY A 88 -12.29 18.70 -15.75
CA GLY A 88 -13.58 18.56 -15.06
C GLY A 88 -13.44 18.49 -13.54
N LEU A 89 -12.49 19.23 -12.96
CA LEU A 89 -12.31 19.33 -11.51
C LEU A 89 -13.57 19.91 -10.84
N ILE A 90 -13.74 19.63 -9.54
CA ILE A 90 -14.76 20.29 -8.74
C ILE A 90 -14.41 21.77 -8.58
N ALA A 91 -15.39 22.66 -8.72
CA ALA A 91 -15.20 24.07 -8.43
C ALA A 91 -15.30 24.27 -6.92
N ALA A 92 -14.23 24.74 -6.30
CA ALA A 92 -14.17 25.07 -4.88
C ALA A 92 -14.30 26.59 -4.62
N ASP A 93 -14.00 27.43 -5.63
CA ASP A 93 -14.19 28.87 -5.51
C ASP A 93 -15.65 29.30 -5.65
N PHE A 94 -15.99 30.40 -4.99
CA PHE A 94 -17.28 31.10 -5.15
C PHE A 94 -17.58 31.50 -6.61
N GLY A 95 -16.53 31.65 -7.43
CA GLY A 95 -16.63 31.97 -8.86
C GLY A 95 -16.93 30.79 -9.77
N GLY A 96 -17.08 29.57 -9.25
CA GLY A 96 -17.27 28.36 -10.05
C GLY A 96 -15.99 27.87 -10.74
N THR A 97 -14.82 28.31 -10.26
CA THR A 97 -13.48 27.88 -10.69
C THR A 97 -12.71 27.27 -9.53
N SER A 98 -11.45 26.92 -9.78
CA SER A 98 -10.45 26.58 -8.76
C SER A 98 -9.09 27.10 -9.25
N ASP A 99 -8.14 27.20 -8.33
CA ASP A 99 -6.71 27.43 -8.53
C ASP A 99 -5.93 26.11 -8.28
N PRO A 100 -6.08 25.08 -9.15
CA PRO A 100 -5.57 23.74 -8.87
C PRO A 100 -4.05 23.59 -9.03
N PHE A 101 -3.45 22.84 -8.11
CA PHE A 101 -2.10 22.30 -8.21
C PHE A 101 -2.07 20.81 -7.86
N CYS A 102 -1.02 20.11 -8.30
CA CYS A 102 -0.88 18.67 -8.15
C CYS A 102 0.34 18.34 -7.30
N VAL A 103 0.16 17.46 -6.31
CA VAL A 103 1.20 16.96 -5.41
C VAL A 103 1.40 15.46 -5.68
N LEU A 104 2.64 15.07 -5.89
CA LEU A 104 3.06 13.69 -6.11
C LEU A 104 3.86 13.23 -4.90
N GLU A 105 3.43 12.13 -4.30
CA GLU A 105 4.04 11.54 -3.12
C GLU A 105 4.45 10.09 -3.42
N LEU A 106 5.70 9.77 -3.16
CA LEU A 106 6.22 8.40 -3.18
C LEU A 106 6.99 8.15 -1.89
N ASP A 107 6.45 7.29 -1.03
CA ASP A 107 6.99 7.04 0.31
C ASP A 107 7.10 8.34 1.15
N ASN A 108 8.33 8.84 1.37
CA ASN A 108 8.62 10.08 2.08
C ASN A 108 9.03 11.24 1.14
N ALA A 109 9.11 10.99 -0.17
CA ALA A 109 9.39 12.00 -1.18
C ALA A 109 8.09 12.68 -1.60
N ARG A 110 8.10 14.02 -1.66
CA ARG A 110 6.95 14.85 -2.02
C ARG A 110 7.38 15.97 -2.96
N LEU A 111 6.81 15.99 -4.16
CA LEU A 111 7.04 17.02 -5.17
C LEU A 111 5.69 17.62 -5.61
N GLN A 112 5.69 18.88 -6.07
CA GLN A 112 4.46 19.56 -6.49
C GLN A 112 4.62 20.32 -7.80
N THR A 113 3.52 20.51 -8.53
CA THR A 113 3.45 21.37 -9.72
C THR A 113 3.30 22.85 -9.32
N GLN A 114 3.34 23.73 -10.32
CA GLN A 114 2.81 25.08 -10.19
C GLN A 114 1.28 25.05 -10.04
N THR A 115 0.75 26.17 -9.54
CA THR A 115 -0.68 26.46 -9.43
C THR A 115 -1.17 27.12 -10.71
N GLU A 116 -2.26 26.59 -11.27
CA GLU A 116 -2.92 27.18 -12.45
C GLU A 116 -4.18 27.90 -11.98
N TYR A 117 -4.30 29.19 -12.27
CA TYR A 117 -5.36 30.02 -11.69
C TYR A 117 -6.68 29.96 -12.48
N LYS A 118 -7.80 29.97 -11.75
CA LYS A 118 -9.18 30.13 -12.23
C LYS A 118 -9.55 29.16 -13.34
N THR A 119 -9.24 27.89 -13.16
CA THR A 119 -9.49 26.84 -14.16
C THR A 119 -9.91 25.52 -13.53
N LEU A 120 -10.86 24.84 -14.17
CA LEU A 120 -11.23 23.46 -13.86
C LEU A 120 -10.52 22.44 -14.77
N ASN A 121 -9.71 22.93 -15.71
CA ASN A 121 -8.97 22.14 -16.69
C ASN A 121 -7.50 22.59 -16.74
N PRO A 122 -6.74 22.47 -15.64
CA PRO A 122 -5.36 22.97 -15.58
C PRO A 122 -4.41 22.16 -16.45
N GLU A 123 -3.40 22.82 -17.03
CA GLU A 123 -2.35 22.18 -17.81
C GLU A 123 -0.97 22.47 -17.20
N TRP A 124 -0.42 21.51 -16.45
CA TRP A 124 0.86 21.70 -15.77
C TRP A 124 2.07 21.38 -16.64
N ASN A 125 1.97 20.34 -17.47
CA ASN A 125 3.04 19.86 -18.36
C ASN A 125 4.42 19.76 -17.64
N LYS A 126 4.47 19.00 -16.54
CA LYS A 126 5.67 18.79 -15.72
C LYS A 126 6.13 17.34 -15.75
N VAL A 127 7.44 17.14 -15.63
CA VAL A 127 8.08 15.82 -15.50
C VAL A 127 8.73 15.72 -14.13
N PHE A 128 8.34 14.68 -13.40
CA PHE A 128 8.84 14.34 -12.08
C PHE A 128 9.67 13.06 -12.17
N THR A 129 10.78 13.03 -11.45
CA THR A 129 11.63 11.85 -11.33
C THR A 129 11.83 11.50 -9.86
N PHE A 130 11.63 10.22 -9.52
CA PHE A 130 11.80 9.67 -8.18
C PHE A 130 12.73 8.45 -8.21
N ASN A 131 13.48 8.26 -7.12
CA ASN A 131 14.18 7.00 -6.88
C ASN A 131 13.24 6.03 -6.17
N ILE A 132 13.17 4.79 -6.68
CA ILE A 132 12.36 3.74 -6.08
C ILE A 132 13.19 3.08 -4.98
N LYS A 133 12.71 3.21 -3.74
CA LYS A 133 13.27 2.54 -2.55
C LYS A 133 12.60 1.22 -2.21
N ASP A 134 11.36 1.03 -2.66
CA ASP A 134 10.61 -0.23 -2.60
C ASP A 134 9.64 -0.30 -3.80
N ILE A 135 9.62 -1.42 -4.52
CA ILE A 135 8.72 -1.59 -5.68
C ILE A 135 7.26 -1.81 -5.26
N HIS A 136 7.03 -2.17 -3.99
CA HIS A 136 5.69 -2.33 -3.41
C HIS A 136 5.08 -1.00 -2.98
N SER A 137 5.80 0.11 -3.15
CA SER A 137 5.30 1.45 -2.85
C SER A 137 4.15 1.85 -3.78
N ILE A 138 3.37 2.82 -3.33
CA ILE A 138 2.21 3.36 -4.02
C ILE A 138 2.53 4.82 -4.34
N LEU A 139 2.44 5.19 -5.62
CA LEU A 139 2.49 6.58 -6.04
C LEU A 139 1.14 7.21 -5.75
N GLU A 140 1.13 8.19 -4.86
CA GLU A 140 -0.04 8.98 -4.53
C GLU A 140 0.02 10.31 -5.30
N VAL A 141 -1.04 10.63 -6.03
CA VAL A 141 -1.16 11.89 -6.75
C VAL A 141 -2.42 12.59 -6.28
N THR A 142 -2.26 13.76 -5.67
CA THR A 142 -3.35 14.52 -5.06
C THR A 142 -3.45 15.89 -5.70
N VAL A 143 -4.65 16.27 -6.12
CA VAL A 143 -4.96 17.60 -6.64
C VAL A 143 -5.59 18.41 -5.51
N TYR A 144 -5.04 19.57 -5.28
CA TYR A 144 -5.48 20.53 -4.28
C TYR A 144 -5.85 21.85 -4.95
N ASP A 145 -6.68 22.62 -4.25
CA ASP A 145 -6.98 24.00 -4.57
C ASP A 145 -6.16 24.94 -3.68
N GLU A 146 -5.50 25.93 -4.28
CA GLU A 146 -4.75 26.94 -3.53
C GLU A 146 -5.53 28.24 -3.40
N ASP A 147 -6.17 28.42 -2.24
CA ASP A 147 -6.79 29.67 -1.86
C ASP A 147 -5.79 30.61 -1.17
N ARG A 148 -5.73 31.87 -1.60
CA ARG A 148 -4.82 32.89 -1.04
C ARG A 148 -5.00 33.13 0.47
N ASP A 149 -6.20 32.92 0.99
CA ASP A 149 -6.57 33.27 2.38
C ASP A 149 -7.14 32.08 3.18
N LYS A 150 -7.09 30.85 2.65
CA LYS A 150 -7.65 29.66 3.31
C LYS A 150 -6.69 28.47 3.30
N LYS A 151 -7.04 27.48 4.11
CA LYS A 151 -6.38 26.17 4.07
C LYS A 151 -6.65 25.52 2.71
N VAL A 152 -5.60 25.03 2.06
CA VAL A 152 -5.67 24.29 0.79
C VAL A 152 -6.81 23.26 0.80
N GLU A 153 -7.68 23.35 -0.19
CA GLU A 153 -8.84 22.47 -0.32
C GLU A 153 -8.49 21.22 -1.12
N PHE A 154 -9.10 20.09 -0.78
CA PHE A 154 -8.85 18.83 -1.47
C PHE A 154 -9.81 18.67 -2.65
N LEU A 155 -9.27 18.56 -3.86
CA LEU A 155 -10.08 18.37 -5.08
C LEU A 155 -10.16 16.89 -5.51
N GLY A 156 -9.15 16.09 -5.19
CA GLY A 156 -9.19 14.65 -5.46
C GLY A 156 -7.83 13.97 -5.39
N LYS A 157 -7.84 12.64 -5.25
CA LYS A 157 -6.63 11.82 -5.14
C LYS A 157 -6.70 10.55 -5.99
N ILE A 158 -5.53 10.08 -6.42
CA ILE A 158 -5.33 8.75 -6.98
C ILE A 158 -4.15 8.07 -6.32
N ALA A 159 -4.17 6.73 -6.29
CA ALA A 159 -3.14 5.89 -5.71
C ALA A 159 -2.80 4.77 -6.71
N ILE A 160 -1.56 4.76 -7.20
CA ILE A 160 -1.10 3.85 -8.25
C ILE A 160 0.03 2.98 -7.70
N PRO A 161 -0.21 1.69 -7.42
CA PRO A 161 0.86 0.77 -7.03
C PRO A 161 1.87 0.61 -8.18
N LEU A 162 3.17 0.73 -7.89
CA LEU A 162 4.21 0.73 -8.93
C LEU A 162 4.22 -0.57 -9.77
N LEU A 163 3.93 -1.71 -9.15
CA LEU A 163 3.80 -3.00 -9.84
C LEU A 163 2.66 -3.07 -10.86
N ASN A 164 1.67 -2.17 -10.78
CA ASN A 164 0.53 -2.13 -11.70
C ASN A 164 0.70 -1.10 -12.83
N VAL A 165 1.82 -0.37 -12.87
CA VAL A 165 2.07 0.66 -13.87
C VAL A 165 2.26 0.04 -15.25
N ARG A 166 1.57 0.58 -16.26
CA ARG A 166 1.85 0.28 -17.67
C ARG A 166 2.77 1.36 -18.21
N CYS A 167 4.01 0.97 -18.48
CA CYS A 167 5.06 1.92 -18.84
C CYS A 167 4.80 2.60 -20.19
N GLY A 168 5.05 3.91 -20.25
CA GLY A 168 5.09 4.69 -21.50
C GLY A 168 3.74 5.03 -22.12
N GLU A 169 2.63 4.76 -21.43
CA GLU A 169 1.29 4.99 -21.95
C GLU A 169 0.61 6.19 -21.30
N LYS A 170 0.17 7.15 -22.11
CA LYS A 170 -0.63 8.30 -21.65
C LYS A 170 -2.05 7.85 -21.31
N ARG A 171 -2.47 8.07 -20.08
CA ARG A 171 -3.78 7.62 -19.58
C ARG A 171 -4.46 8.64 -18.69
N TRP A 172 -5.78 8.65 -18.77
CA TRP A 172 -6.63 9.37 -17.82
C TRP A 172 -6.88 8.53 -16.58
N TYR A 173 -6.70 9.14 -15.42
CA TYR A 173 -7.01 8.59 -14.11
C TYR A 173 -8.12 9.41 -13.47
N THR A 174 -9.22 8.77 -13.11
CA THR A 174 -10.34 9.43 -12.43
C THR A 174 -9.98 9.73 -10.99
N LEU A 175 -10.26 10.96 -10.54
CA LEU A 175 -10.00 11.39 -9.17
C LEU A 175 -10.99 10.75 -8.17
N LYS A 176 -10.53 10.61 -6.93
CA LYS A 176 -11.29 10.01 -5.83
C LYS A 176 -11.25 10.87 -4.58
N ASP A 177 -12.09 10.50 -3.63
CA ASP A 177 -12.14 11.08 -2.30
C ASP A 177 -10.88 10.78 -1.48
N LYS A 178 -10.77 11.39 -0.30
CA LYS A 178 -9.61 11.23 0.60
C LYS A 178 -9.39 9.77 1.03
N LYS A 179 -10.47 8.98 1.16
CA LYS A 179 -10.41 7.56 1.54
C LYS A 179 -10.17 6.63 0.34
N LEU A 180 -10.13 7.15 -0.89
CA LEU A 180 -10.00 6.42 -2.15
C LEU A 180 -11.13 5.39 -2.42
N LEU A 181 -12.26 5.53 -1.74
CA LEU A 181 -13.44 4.67 -1.84
C LEU A 181 -14.38 5.18 -2.92
N ASN A 182 -14.67 6.48 -2.90
CA ASN A 182 -15.68 7.12 -3.72
C ASN A 182 -15.05 7.95 -4.84
N ARG A 183 -15.75 8.04 -5.98
CA ARG A 183 -15.34 8.90 -7.09
C ARG A 183 -15.55 10.36 -6.73
N THR A 184 -14.62 11.20 -7.13
CA THR A 184 -14.78 12.65 -7.13
C THR A 184 -14.83 13.15 -8.58
N LYS A 185 -15.37 14.34 -8.80
CA LYS A 185 -15.37 14.95 -10.13
C LYS A 185 -13.92 15.21 -10.57
N GLY A 186 -13.68 14.93 -11.84
CA GLY A 186 -12.42 15.24 -12.51
C GLY A 186 -11.54 14.03 -12.80
N ALA A 187 -10.65 14.22 -13.77
CA ALA A 187 -9.66 13.24 -14.16
C ALA A 187 -8.33 13.92 -14.46
N ILE A 188 -7.23 13.23 -14.21
CA ILE A 188 -5.86 13.68 -14.47
C ILE A 188 -5.19 12.79 -15.51
N MET A 189 -4.47 13.39 -16.45
CA MET A 189 -3.75 12.68 -17.51
C MET A 189 -2.27 12.53 -17.14
N LEU A 190 -1.82 11.28 -17.04
CA LEU A 190 -0.46 10.93 -16.64
C LEU A 190 0.18 9.94 -17.63
N GLU A 191 1.50 10.00 -17.75
CA GLU A 191 2.34 8.97 -18.37
C GLU A 191 3.42 8.58 -17.36
N ILE A 192 3.55 7.29 -17.08
CA ILE A 192 4.42 6.79 -16.02
C ILE A 192 5.37 5.77 -16.62
N ASP A 193 6.67 5.92 -16.35
CA ASP A 193 7.73 4.98 -16.72
C ASP A 193 8.42 4.48 -15.45
N VAL A 194 8.45 3.15 -15.27
CA VAL A 194 9.08 2.48 -14.12
C VAL A 194 10.17 1.55 -14.63
N VAL A 195 11.38 1.69 -14.09
CA VAL A 195 12.50 0.78 -14.33
C VAL A 195 13.06 0.34 -12.99
N TYR A 196 13.14 -0.96 -12.73
CA TYR A 196 13.66 -1.48 -11.46
C TYR A 196 14.41 -2.78 -11.66
N ASN A 197 15.25 -3.12 -10.67
CA ASN A 197 15.96 -4.39 -10.63
C ASN A 197 15.17 -5.42 -9.79
N PRO A 198 14.69 -6.53 -10.38
CA PRO A 198 13.90 -7.52 -9.65
C PRO A 198 14.62 -8.20 -8.47
N VAL A 199 15.94 -8.42 -8.59
CA VAL A 199 16.75 -9.06 -7.54
C VAL A 199 16.93 -8.11 -6.35
N LYS A 200 17.21 -6.83 -6.61
CA LYS A 200 17.25 -5.82 -5.54
C LYS A 200 15.91 -5.69 -4.84
N SER A 201 14.81 -5.69 -5.59
CA SER A 201 13.45 -5.70 -5.03
C SER A 201 13.18 -6.92 -4.15
N ALA A 202 13.62 -8.12 -4.57
CA ALA A 202 13.49 -9.35 -3.79
C ALA A 202 14.25 -9.26 -2.45
N ILE A 203 15.49 -8.79 -2.48
CA ILE A 203 16.28 -8.55 -1.26
C ILE A 203 15.62 -7.48 -0.39
N ARG A 204 15.10 -6.39 -0.98
CA ARG A 204 14.41 -5.34 -0.22
C ARG A 204 13.16 -5.86 0.48
N THR A 205 12.46 -6.82 -0.14
CA THR A 205 11.18 -7.37 0.35
C THR A 205 11.29 -8.06 1.71
N VAL A 206 12.46 -8.57 2.08
CA VAL A 206 12.71 -9.21 3.38
C VAL A 206 13.36 -8.29 4.41
N ASN A 207 13.47 -6.99 4.09
CA ASN A 207 14.02 -5.95 4.96
C ASN A 207 12.92 -4.99 5.44
N PRO A 208 13.09 -4.32 6.58
CA PRO A 208 12.06 -3.46 7.17
C PRO A 208 11.64 -2.34 6.21
N ARG A 209 10.33 -2.14 6.06
CA ARG A 209 9.78 -1.07 5.22
C ARG A 209 10.16 0.29 5.81
N GLU A 210 10.39 1.28 4.95
CA GLU A 210 10.58 2.66 5.44
C GLU A 210 9.26 3.16 6.02
N GLU A 211 9.33 3.71 7.22
CA GLU A 211 8.16 4.29 7.87
C GLU A 211 7.86 5.65 7.24
N LYS A 212 6.58 5.88 6.93
CA LYS A 212 6.11 7.23 6.58
C LYS A 212 6.26 8.12 7.81
N TYR A 213 6.99 9.23 7.68
CA TYR A 213 7.23 10.17 8.81
C TYR A 213 5.97 10.89 9.25
N MET A 214 5.07 11.15 8.30
CA MET A 214 3.78 11.81 8.54
C MET A 214 2.68 10.75 8.60
N LYS A 215 2.27 10.38 9.82
CA LYS A 215 1.08 9.56 10.07
C LYS A 215 0.12 10.31 11.00
N PRO A 216 -1.18 10.36 10.70
CA PRO A 216 -2.14 10.89 11.65
C PRO A 216 -2.16 10.00 12.90
N GLU A 217 -2.31 10.60 14.07
CA GLU A 217 -2.40 9.86 15.32
C GLU A 217 -3.63 8.92 15.30
N PRO A 218 -3.46 7.63 15.63
CA PRO A 218 -4.56 6.68 15.62
C PRO A 218 -5.56 7.02 16.72
N LYS A 219 -6.83 7.24 16.34
CA LYS A 219 -7.94 7.46 17.28
C LYS A 219 -8.74 6.18 17.48
N PHE A 220 -9.20 5.96 18.72
CA PHE A 220 -10.10 4.84 19.03
C PHE A 220 -11.44 5.03 18.32
N LYS A 221 -11.95 3.98 17.68
CA LYS A 221 -13.23 3.98 16.97
C LYS A 221 -13.95 2.65 17.18
N ILE A 222 -15.12 2.69 17.82
CA ILE A 222 -15.91 1.49 18.15
C ILE A 222 -16.27 0.69 16.88
N ALA A 223 -16.71 1.36 15.82
CA ALA A 223 -17.01 0.72 14.54
C ALA A 223 -15.81 -0.04 13.97
N THR A 224 -14.60 0.53 14.07
CA THR A 224 -13.36 -0.13 13.63
C THR A 224 -13.05 -1.35 14.49
N MET A 225 -13.24 -1.25 15.81
CA MET A 225 -13.07 -2.39 16.71
C MET A 225 -14.04 -3.54 16.38
N LYS A 226 -15.34 -3.24 16.20
CA LYS A 226 -16.36 -4.24 15.81
C LYS A 226 -16.01 -4.94 14.50
N ARG A 227 -15.57 -4.17 13.50
CA ARG A 227 -15.08 -4.71 12.22
C ARG A 227 -13.84 -5.61 12.43
N ASN A 228 -12.88 -5.19 13.24
CA ASN A 228 -11.69 -5.99 13.54
C ASN A 228 -12.04 -7.30 14.27
N ILE A 229 -12.98 -7.25 15.20
CA ILE A 229 -13.50 -8.44 15.89
C ILE A 229 -14.12 -9.40 14.88
N ALA A 230 -14.98 -8.93 13.98
CA ALA A 230 -15.60 -9.78 12.96
C ALA A 230 -14.55 -10.48 12.09
N ARG A 231 -13.51 -9.75 11.64
CA ARG A 231 -12.42 -10.30 10.82
C ARG A 231 -11.63 -11.37 11.57
N VAL A 232 -11.28 -11.13 12.83
CA VAL A 232 -10.58 -12.12 13.67
C VAL A 232 -11.46 -13.33 13.98
N THR A 233 -12.73 -13.13 14.31
CA THR A 233 -13.68 -14.22 14.58
C THR A 233 -13.86 -15.11 13.36
N GLN A 234 -13.95 -14.55 12.15
CA GLN A 234 -14.02 -15.33 10.93
C GLN A 234 -12.78 -16.22 10.75
N MET A 235 -11.59 -15.68 11.00
CA MET A 235 -10.36 -16.46 10.96
C MET A 235 -10.34 -17.58 11.99
N VAL A 236 -10.69 -17.27 13.24
CA VAL A 236 -10.74 -18.25 14.33
C VAL A 236 -11.76 -19.35 14.02
N SER A 237 -12.93 -19.01 13.47
CA SER A 237 -13.96 -19.97 13.07
C SER A 237 -13.39 -21.05 12.15
N SER A 238 -12.62 -20.66 11.12
CA SER A 238 -11.98 -21.60 10.20
C SER A 238 -11.03 -22.59 10.91
N PHE A 239 -10.29 -22.15 11.94
CA PHE A 239 -9.46 -23.04 12.76
C PHE A 239 -10.28 -23.91 13.70
N THR A 240 -11.37 -23.38 14.27
CA THR A 240 -12.25 -24.17 15.15
C THR A 240 -12.94 -25.30 14.40
N GLU A 241 -13.30 -25.14 13.13
CA GLU A 241 -13.86 -26.20 12.29
C GLU A 241 -12.86 -27.34 12.07
N VAL A 242 -11.60 -27.02 11.79
CA VAL A 242 -10.52 -28.02 11.69
C VAL A 242 -10.30 -28.72 13.04
N GLY A 243 -10.30 -27.97 14.14
CA GLY A 243 -10.18 -28.51 15.49
C GLY A 243 -11.32 -29.47 15.84
N LYS A 244 -12.56 -29.08 15.56
CA LYS A 244 -13.75 -29.95 15.72
C LYS A 244 -13.65 -31.19 14.84
N PHE A 245 -13.16 -31.06 13.61
CA PHE A 245 -12.93 -32.20 12.73
C PHE A 245 -11.90 -33.18 13.31
N LEU A 246 -10.80 -32.69 13.89
CA LEU A 246 -9.80 -33.53 14.55
C LEU A 246 -10.37 -34.18 15.81
N ASN A 247 -11.09 -33.43 16.64
CA ASN A 247 -11.71 -33.96 17.85
C ASN A 247 -12.73 -35.06 17.53
N SER A 248 -13.57 -34.86 16.51
CA SER A 248 -14.51 -35.85 15.98
C SER A 248 -13.81 -37.15 15.51
N CYS A 249 -12.58 -37.05 14.99
CA CYS A 249 -11.75 -38.22 14.71
C CYS A 249 -11.25 -38.89 15.99
N PHE A 250 -10.78 -38.13 16.99
CA PHE A 250 -10.27 -38.70 18.25
C PHE A 250 -11.35 -39.34 19.12
N GLU A 251 -12.57 -38.82 19.06
CA GLU A 251 -13.74 -39.35 19.78
C GLU A 251 -14.43 -40.50 19.04
N TRP A 252 -13.93 -40.89 17.86
CA TRP A 252 -14.47 -41.99 17.04
C TRP A 252 -15.96 -41.83 16.67
N GLU A 253 -16.47 -40.59 16.55
CA GLU A 253 -17.87 -40.32 16.18
C GLU A 253 -18.25 -41.02 14.87
N SER A 254 -17.32 -41.06 13.91
CA SER A 254 -17.42 -41.85 12.68
C SER A 254 -16.25 -42.83 12.57
N LYS A 255 -16.54 -44.12 12.79
CA LYS A 255 -15.58 -45.23 12.66
C LYS A 255 -14.80 -45.22 11.33
N PRO A 256 -15.44 -45.14 10.13
CA PRO A 256 -14.70 -45.20 8.87
C PRO A 256 -13.79 -43.99 8.63
N ARG A 257 -14.24 -42.78 9.00
CA ARG A 257 -13.46 -41.55 8.88
C ARG A 257 -12.25 -41.56 9.80
N THR A 258 -12.44 -42.02 11.04
CA THR A 258 -11.37 -42.11 12.04
C THR A 258 -10.31 -43.11 11.63
N ILE A 259 -10.70 -44.30 11.18
CA ILE A 259 -9.76 -45.33 10.69
C ILE A 259 -8.95 -44.77 9.51
N THR A 260 -9.62 -44.10 8.57
CA THR A 260 -8.94 -43.50 7.41
C THR A 260 -7.96 -42.41 7.84
N ALA A 261 -8.38 -41.48 8.72
CA ALA A 261 -7.53 -40.42 9.24
C ALA A 261 -6.32 -40.97 10.03
N PHE A 262 -6.52 -42.04 10.80
CA PHE A 262 -5.46 -42.70 11.56
C PHE A 262 -4.44 -43.38 10.64
N ILE A 263 -4.88 -44.09 9.60
CA ILE A 263 -3.98 -44.69 8.61
C ILE A 263 -3.18 -43.59 7.88
N VAL A 264 -3.84 -42.52 7.45
CA VAL A 264 -3.17 -41.37 6.82
C VAL A 264 -2.14 -40.76 7.76
N TYR A 265 -2.45 -40.59 9.04
CA TYR A 265 -1.51 -40.09 10.04
C TYR A 265 -0.29 -41.01 10.20
N LEU A 266 -0.49 -42.32 10.34
CA LEU A 266 0.61 -43.28 10.49
C LEU A 266 1.54 -43.26 9.28
N VAL A 267 0.96 -43.29 8.06
CA VAL A 267 1.73 -43.20 6.81
C VAL A 267 2.45 -41.86 6.74
N ALA A 268 1.76 -40.75 7.02
CA ALA A 268 2.36 -39.43 6.97
C ALA A 268 3.56 -39.31 7.91
N VAL A 269 3.43 -39.71 9.18
CA VAL A 269 4.52 -39.63 10.17
C VAL A 269 5.68 -40.55 9.81
N TRP A 270 5.40 -41.76 9.32
CA TRP A 270 6.44 -42.71 8.92
C TRP A 270 7.30 -42.22 7.76
N PHE A 271 6.67 -41.61 6.75
CA PHE A 271 7.35 -41.09 5.56
C PHE A 271 7.72 -39.60 5.66
N PHE A 272 7.45 -38.95 6.79
CA PHE A 272 7.64 -37.51 6.90
C PHE A 272 9.12 -37.15 6.84
N GLU A 273 9.49 -36.41 5.79
CA GLU A 273 10.80 -35.77 5.69
C GLU A 273 10.66 -34.24 5.72
N PRO A 274 11.61 -33.49 6.31
CA PRO A 274 11.48 -32.03 6.49
C PRO A 274 11.22 -31.23 5.21
N TYR A 275 11.75 -31.67 4.07
CA TYR A 275 11.54 -31.00 2.77
C TYR A 275 10.08 -31.10 2.28
N MET A 276 9.27 -32.01 2.84
CA MET A 276 7.86 -32.15 2.48
C MET A 276 7.04 -30.94 2.94
N LEU A 277 7.46 -30.21 4.00
CA LEU A 277 6.77 -29.00 4.46
C LEU A 277 6.72 -27.88 3.42
N PRO A 278 7.84 -27.42 2.83
CA PRO A 278 7.76 -26.43 1.77
C PRO A 278 7.05 -26.96 0.52
N ILE A 279 7.14 -28.26 0.22
CA ILE A 279 6.40 -28.86 -0.90
C ILE A 279 4.89 -28.81 -0.67
N THR A 280 4.39 -29.15 0.52
CA THR A 280 2.95 -29.06 0.81
C THR A 280 2.44 -27.62 0.71
N LEU A 281 3.22 -26.64 1.16
CA LEU A 281 2.90 -25.23 0.96
C LEU A 281 2.88 -24.85 -0.53
N LEU A 282 3.84 -25.33 -1.33
CA LEU A 282 3.85 -25.14 -2.79
C LEU A 282 2.62 -25.74 -3.47
N LEU A 283 2.14 -26.91 -3.01
CA LEU A 283 0.91 -27.51 -3.50
C LEU A 283 -0.32 -26.63 -3.22
N VAL A 284 -0.36 -25.92 -2.08
CA VAL A 284 -1.42 -24.94 -1.80
C VAL A 284 -1.37 -23.77 -2.79
N PHE A 285 -0.17 -23.24 -3.08
CA PHE A 285 0.00 -22.21 -4.11
C PHE A 285 -0.46 -22.69 -5.50
N LEU A 286 -0.08 -23.92 -5.89
CA LEU A 286 -0.47 -24.53 -7.15
C LEU A 286 -1.98 -24.74 -7.24
N LYS A 287 -2.61 -25.26 -6.18
CA LYS A 287 -4.07 -25.43 -6.09
C LYS A 287 -4.78 -24.09 -6.29
N ASN A 288 -4.33 -23.05 -5.59
CA ASN A 288 -4.96 -21.73 -5.68
C ASN A 288 -4.71 -21.06 -7.04
N LEU A 289 -3.54 -21.28 -7.66
CA LEU A 289 -3.25 -20.82 -9.01
C LEU A 289 -4.17 -21.51 -10.04
N ALA A 290 -4.34 -22.83 -9.91
CA ALA A 290 -5.23 -23.61 -10.77
C ALA A 290 -6.69 -23.17 -10.60
N PHE A 291 -7.14 -22.94 -9.37
CA PHE A 291 -8.48 -22.42 -9.09
C PHE A 291 -8.70 -21.03 -9.70
N SER A 292 -7.75 -20.10 -9.51
CA SER A 292 -7.83 -18.76 -10.08
C SER A 292 -7.83 -18.76 -11.62
N SER A 293 -7.01 -19.64 -12.22
CA SER A 293 -6.97 -19.80 -13.68
C SER A 293 -8.27 -20.40 -14.23
N MET A 294 -8.84 -21.38 -13.52
CA MET A 294 -10.11 -22.03 -13.89
C MET A 294 -11.29 -21.06 -13.74
N GLN A 295 -11.33 -20.25 -12.68
CA GLN A 295 -12.36 -19.22 -12.50
C GLN A 295 -12.30 -18.14 -13.60
N THR A 296 -11.08 -17.79 -14.06
CA THR A 296 -10.91 -16.84 -15.18
C THR A 296 -11.38 -17.43 -16.51
N ALA A 297 -11.18 -18.74 -16.73
CA ALA A 297 -11.62 -19.45 -17.93
C ALA A 297 -13.14 -19.68 -18.02
N PHE A 298 -13.85 -19.72 -16.89
CA PHE A 298 -15.30 -19.95 -16.79
C PHE A 298 -16.07 -18.70 -16.38
N SER A 299 -15.68 -17.51 -16.83
CA SER A 299 -16.28 -16.24 -16.40
C SER A 299 -17.82 -16.20 -16.60
N THR A 300 -18.57 -16.61 -15.58
CA THR A 300 -19.82 -15.98 -15.16
C THR A 300 -19.40 -14.75 -14.36
N GLU A 301 -20.00 -13.60 -14.65
CA GLU A 301 -19.68 -12.33 -14.00
C GLU A 301 -19.56 -12.46 -12.48
N PRO A 302 -18.56 -11.85 -11.83
CA PRO A 302 -18.56 -11.74 -10.38
C PRO A 302 -19.73 -10.86 -9.98
N THR A 303 -20.67 -11.41 -9.20
CA THR A 303 -21.64 -10.61 -8.46
C THR A 303 -20.87 -9.64 -7.58
N ASN A 304 -21.14 -8.36 -7.84
CA ASN A 304 -20.65 -7.24 -7.06
C ASN A 304 -21.32 -7.33 -5.68
N ASP A 305 -20.73 -8.08 -4.75
CA ASP A 305 -21.02 -7.89 -3.32
C ASP A 305 -20.28 -6.63 -2.88
N LEU A 306 -20.77 -5.51 -3.40
CA LEU A 306 -20.52 -4.19 -2.86
C LEU A 306 -21.24 -4.19 -1.52
N TYR A 307 -20.51 -4.48 -0.44
CA TYR A 307 -20.92 -4.00 0.87
C TYR A 307 -20.93 -2.47 0.76
N VAL A 308 -22.09 -1.94 0.38
CA VAL A 308 -22.49 -0.58 0.69
C VAL A 308 -22.58 -0.58 2.21
N ASP A 309 -21.60 0.05 2.86
CA ASP A 309 -21.86 0.58 4.19
C ASP A 309 -23.00 1.58 3.98
N GLU A 310 -24.21 1.15 4.28
CA GLU A 310 -25.33 2.06 4.54
C GLU A 310 -24.87 2.96 5.70
N ASP A 311 -24.85 4.26 5.41
CA ASP A 311 -25.07 5.35 6.34
C ASP A 311 -24.73 5.03 7.80
N ASP A 312 -23.48 5.29 8.20
CA ASP A 312 -23.26 5.81 9.55
C ASP A 312 -22.94 7.28 9.36
N ASP A 313 -23.99 8.07 9.61
CA ASP A 313 -23.97 9.50 9.77
C ASP A 313 -22.69 9.97 10.49
N ASP A 314 -22.22 11.15 10.05
CA ASP A 314 -21.30 11.99 10.80
C ASP A 314 -21.97 12.46 12.11
N ASP A 315 -22.28 11.52 13.01
CA ASP A 315 -22.38 11.83 14.43
C ASP A 315 -20.96 11.72 14.99
N ASP A 316 -20.29 12.86 14.99
CA ASP A 316 -19.39 13.22 16.08
C ASP A 316 -20.17 13.03 17.38
N ASP A 317 -20.22 11.80 17.88
CA ASP A 317 -20.68 11.47 19.22
C ASP A 317 -19.57 11.91 20.19
N GLU A 318 -19.28 13.23 20.18
CA GLU A 318 -18.89 13.95 21.37
C GLU A 318 -20.05 13.75 22.35
N THR A 319 -19.96 12.65 23.10
CA THR A 319 -20.65 12.49 24.36
C THR A 319 -20.23 13.66 25.24
N LYS A 320 -20.99 14.76 25.15
CA LYS A 320 -21.00 15.86 26.11
C LYS A 320 -21.60 15.32 27.41
N LEU A 321 -20.80 14.55 28.14
CA LEU A 321 -21.04 14.32 29.55
C LEU A 321 -20.47 15.51 30.31
N GLU A 322 -21.34 16.07 31.13
CA GLU A 322 -21.21 17.32 31.84
C GLU A 322 -19.87 17.44 32.57
N LYS A 323 -19.30 18.65 32.50
CA LYS A 323 -18.27 19.09 33.44
C LYS A 323 -18.88 19.02 34.83
N ASP A 324 -18.49 18.02 35.61
CA ASP A 324 -18.09 18.15 37.00
C ASP A 324 -17.72 16.78 37.59
N GLU A 325 -16.41 16.54 37.73
CA GLU A 325 -15.75 16.01 38.95
C GLU A 325 -14.36 15.41 38.64
N LYS A 326 -13.35 16.04 39.26
CA LYS A 326 -11.99 15.55 39.58
C LYS A 326 -11.12 15.07 38.42
N LYS A 327 -9.95 15.71 38.26
CA LYS A 327 -8.85 15.36 37.32
C LYS A 327 -8.51 13.86 37.27
N SER A 328 -8.78 13.12 38.34
CA SER A 328 -8.62 11.66 38.45
C SER A 328 -9.54 10.83 37.53
N VAL A 329 -10.80 11.23 37.28
CA VAL A 329 -11.72 10.46 36.41
C VAL A 329 -11.35 10.64 34.93
N HIS A 330 -10.94 11.83 34.53
CA HIS A 330 -10.46 12.09 33.16
C HIS A 330 -9.20 11.27 32.83
N GLU A 331 -8.28 11.13 33.79
CA GLU A 331 -7.09 10.28 33.65
C GLU A 331 -7.47 8.79 33.53
N ILE A 332 -8.44 8.31 34.31
CA ILE A 332 -8.96 6.93 34.20
C ILE A 332 -9.58 6.69 32.83
N TYR A 333 -10.38 7.63 32.31
CA TYR A 333 -10.96 7.54 30.97
C TYR A 333 -9.90 7.53 29.87
N LYS A 334 -8.89 8.41 29.96
CA LYS A 334 -7.79 8.46 29.00
C LYS A 334 -6.97 7.17 29.03
N ALA A 335 -6.69 6.63 30.21
CA ALA A 335 -6.02 5.35 30.37
C ALA A 335 -6.85 4.19 29.79
N ALA A 336 -8.17 4.17 30.03
CA ALA A 336 -9.06 3.18 29.43
C ALA A 336 -9.11 3.29 27.90
N GLN A 337 -9.15 4.51 27.37
CA GLN A 337 -9.12 4.75 25.92
C GLN A 337 -7.79 4.30 25.30
N GLU A 338 -6.66 4.51 25.98
CA GLU A 338 -5.35 4.02 25.54
C GLU A 338 -5.30 2.48 25.50
N VAL A 339 -5.80 1.82 26.54
CA VAL A 339 -5.90 0.34 26.56
C VAL A 339 -6.81 -0.16 25.44
N CYS A 340 -7.98 0.44 25.25
CA CYS A 340 -8.89 0.09 24.16
C CYS A 340 -8.24 0.30 22.79
N LEU A 341 -7.45 1.37 22.62
CA LEU A 341 -6.70 1.63 21.40
C LEU A 341 -5.63 0.57 21.16
N GLN A 342 -4.88 0.17 22.20
CA GLN A 342 -3.89 -0.90 22.12
C GLN A 342 -4.53 -2.24 21.73
N VAL A 343 -5.68 -2.58 22.32
CA VAL A 343 -6.46 -3.78 21.94
C VAL A 343 -6.93 -3.67 20.49
N GLN A 344 -7.51 -2.53 20.09
CA GLN A 344 -7.97 -2.31 18.72
C GLN A 344 -6.83 -2.47 17.70
N GLN A 345 -5.65 -1.92 17.98
CA GLN A 345 -4.45 -2.03 17.14
C GLN A 345 -3.90 -3.46 17.12
N GLY A 346 -3.85 -4.15 18.26
CA GLY A 346 -3.43 -5.55 18.33
C GLY A 346 -4.34 -6.46 17.51
N MET A 347 -5.65 -6.26 17.61
CA MET A 347 -6.63 -6.98 16.80
C MET A 347 -6.50 -6.67 15.32
N ASP A 348 -6.29 -5.39 14.94
CA ASP A 348 -6.04 -5.01 13.56
C ASP A 348 -4.77 -5.67 13.00
N MET A 349 -3.71 -5.73 13.81
CA MET A 349 -2.45 -6.41 13.44
C MET A 349 -2.68 -7.90 13.20
N VAL A 350 -3.43 -8.59 14.07
CA VAL A 350 -3.74 -10.02 13.90
C VAL A 350 -4.60 -10.27 12.67
N ALA A 351 -5.68 -9.51 12.50
CA ALA A 351 -6.57 -9.67 11.35
C ALA A 351 -5.83 -9.38 10.04
N SER A 352 -5.10 -8.26 9.97
CA SER A 352 -4.33 -7.89 8.78
C SER A 352 -3.21 -8.88 8.46
N LEU A 353 -2.49 -9.40 9.46
CA LEU A 353 -1.49 -10.45 9.26
C LEU A 353 -2.11 -11.69 8.63
N GLY A 354 -3.27 -12.11 9.15
CA GLY A 354 -4.06 -13.21 8.61
C GLY A 354 -4.49 -13.05 7.17
N GLU A 355 -5.09 -11.91 6.87
CA GLU A 355 -5.49 -11.52 5.52
C GLU A 355 -4.28 -11.50 4.57
N ARG A 356 -3.14 -10.97 5.02
CA ARG A 356 -1.89 -10.95 4.25
C ARG A 356 -1.35 -12.34 3.94
N PHE A 357 -1.40 -13.26 4.90
CA PHE A 357 -1.08 -14.67 4.65
C PHE A 357 -2.01 -15.27 3.58
N LYS A 358 -3.32 -15.15 3.78
CA LYS A 358 -4.34 -15.62 2.84
C LYS A 358 -4.12 -15.05 1.43
N ASN A 359 -3.88 -13.75 1.33
CA ASN A 359 -3.66 -13.02 0.08
C ASN A 359 -2.36 -13.41 -0.63
N THR A 360 -1.35 -13.83 0.12
CA THR A 360 -0.13 -14.40 -0.45
C THR A 360 -0.44 -15.69 -1.22
N PHE A 361 -1.18 -16.63 -0.61
CA PHE A 361 -1.55 -17.89 -1.25
C PHE A 361 -2.57 -17.74 -2.37
N ASN A 362 -3.36 -16.66 -2.36
CA ASN A 362 -4.38 -16.39 -3.39
C ASN A 362 -3.86 -15.62 -4.59
N TRP A 363 -2.54 -15.41 -4.71
CA TRP A 363 -1.94 -14.68 -5.85
C TRP A 363 -2.42 -13.24 -6.00
N THR A 364 -2.86 -12.59 -4.91
CA THR A 364 -3.34 -11.21 -4.91
C THR A 364 -2.28 -10.24 -5.46
N VAL A 365 -1.00 -10.44 -5.11
CA VAL A 365 0.14 -9.73 -5.69
C VAL A 365 1.05 -10.80 -6.33
N PRO A 366 0.93 -11.06 -7.65
CA PRO A 366 1.64 -12.16 -8.30
C PRO A 366 3.15 -12.13 -8.10
N TRP A 367 3.75 -10.93 -8.03
CA TRP A 367 5.18 -10.77 -7.79
C TRP A 367 5.61 -11.36 -6.43
N LEU A 368 4.86 -11.07 -5.35
CA LEU A 368 5.17 -11.56 -4.00
C LEU A 368 4.92 -13.06 -3.88
N SER A 369 3.81 -13.55 -4.44
CA SER A 369 3.51 -14.99 -4.46
C SER A 369 4.56 -15.77 -5.25
N THR A 370 5.02 -15.25 -6.39
CA THR A 370 6.11 -15.85 -7.17
C THR A 370 7.40 -15.88 -6.37
N PHE A 371 7.76 -14.78 -5.69
CA PHE A 371 8.93 -14.73 -4.83
C PHE A 371 8.85 -15.76 -3.69
N ALA A 372 7.68 -15.90 -3.04
CA ALA A 372 7.45 -16.92 -2.02
C ALA A 372 7.58 -18.34 -2.58
N VAL A 373 7.04 -18.62 -3.78
CA VAL A 373 7.19 -19.91 -4.46
C VAL A 373 8.65 -20.23 -4.75
N ILE A 374 9.43 -19.26 -5.24
CA ILE A 374 10.87 -19.44 -5.49
C ILE A 374 11.60 -19.74 -4.17
N LEU A 375 11.33 -18.98 -3.10
CA LEU A 375 11.96 -19.16 -1.80
C LEU A 375 11.62 -20.53 -1.19
N LEU A 376 10.36 -20.96 -1.27
CA LEU A 376 9.92 -22.28 -0.83
C LEU A 376 10.55 -23.40 -1.66
N SER A 377 10.68 -23.22 -2.99
CA SER A 377 11.32 -24.20 -3.87
C SER A 377 12.80 -24.38 -3.55
N VAL A 378 13.53 -23.27 -3.36
CA VAL A 378 14.92 -23.30 -2.91
C VAL A 378 15.03 -23.93 -1.52
N GLY A 379 14.13 -23.57 -0.60
CA GLY A 379 14.06 -24.16 0.74
C GLY A 379 13.83 -25.67 0.73
N ALA A 380 12.96 -26.17 -0.16
CA ALA A 380 12.72 -27.59 -0.34
C ALA A 380 13.97 -28.33 -0.83
N VAL A 381 14.66 -27.77 -1.84
CA VAL A 381 15.93 -28.33 -2.34
C VAL A 381 17.00 -28.34 -1.25
N ILE A 382 17.12 -27.25 -0.49
CA ILE A 382 18.08 -27.16 0.63
C ILE A 382 17.77 -28.22 1.69
N LEU A 383 16.51 -28.38 2.10
CA LEU A 383 16.11 -29.36 3.10
C LEU A 383 16.24 -30.81 2.63
N TYR A 384 16.23 -31.04 1.31
CA TYR A 384 16.49 -32.36 0.73
C TYR A 384 17.97 -32.74 0.82
N PHE A 385 18.89 -31.81 0.53
CA PHE A 385 20.33 -32.09 0.56
C PHE A 385 21.00 -31.85 1.91
N ILE A 386 20.49 -30.92 2.71
CA ILE A 386 21.13 -30.46 3.95
C ILE A 386 20.25 -30.85 5.14
N PRO A 387 20.77 -31.71 6.06
CA PRO A 387 20.06 -32.06 7.27
C PRO A 387 19.72 -30.82 8.12
N VAL A 388 18.50 -30.79 8.69
CA VAL A 388 17.98 -29.67 9.51
C VAL A 388 18.95 -29.24 10.62
N ARG A 389 19.66 -30.19 11.24
CA ARG A 389 20.67 -29.90 12.28
C ARG A 389 21.75 -28.93 11.81
N VAL A 390 22.20 -29.03 10.57
CA VAL A 390 23.24 -28.14 10.01
C VAL A 390 22.68 -26.74 9.81
N LEU A 391 21.44 -26.63 9.33
CA LEU A 391 20.75 -25.35 9.15
C LEU A 391 20.53 -24.65 10.49
N VAL A 392 20.10 -25.37 11.53
CA VAL A 392 19.91 -24.82 12.88
C VAL A 392 21.24 -24.36 13.48
N MET A 393 22.33 -25.12 13.30
CA MET A 393 23.67 -24.71 13.75
C MET A 393 24.12 -23.44 13.04
N LEU A 394 24.02 -23.37 11.71
CA LEU A 394 24.37 -22.17 10.94
C LEU A 394 23.52 -20.96 11.33
N TRP A 395 22.22 -21.15 11.51
CA TRP A 395 21.31 -20.11 11.97
C TRP A 395 21.68 -19.61 13.36
N GLY A 396 22.00 -20.52 14.30
CA GLY A 396 22.44 -20.19 15.65
C GLY A 396 23.73 -19.36 15.62
N ILE A 397 24.76 -19.83 14.89
CA ILE A 397 26.02 -19.10 14.71
C ILE A 397 25.74 -17.69 14.15
N ASN A 398 24.92 -17.57 13.12
CA ASN A 398 24.58 -16.28 12.55
C ASN A 398 23.87 -15.37 13.57
N LYS A 399 22.88 -15.88 14.30
CA LYS A 399 22.10 -15.12 15.29
C LYS A 399 22.98 -14.61 16.43
N PHE A 400 23.83 -15.46 17.00
CA PHE A 400 24.73 -15.08 18.09
C PHE A 400 25.86 -14.15 17.64
N THR A 401 26.32 -14.26 16.39
CA THR A 401 27.41 -13.41 15.85
C THR A 401 26.93 -12.14 15.15
N LYS A 402 25.64 -11.99 14.84
CA LYS A 402 25.10 -10.84 14.06
C LYS A 402 25.41 -9.50 14.72
N LYS A 403 25.18 -9.38 16.03
CA LYS A 403 25.47 -8.13 16.78
C LYS A 403 26.97 -7.83 16.90
N LEU A 404 27.82 -8.87 16.88
CA LEU A 404 29.28 -8.71 16.90
C LEU A 404 29.80 -8.22 15.55
N ARG A 405 29.22 -8.69 14.43
CA ARG A 405 29.63 -8.30 13.07
C ARG A 405 29.02 -6.98 12.60
N ALA A 406 27.82 -6.65 13.08
CA ALA A 406 27.09 -5.44 12.68
C ALA A 406 26.38 -4.83 13.90
N PRO A 407 27.06 -3.95 14.65
CA PRO A 407 26.52 -3.36 15.88
C PRO A 407 25.27 -2.50 15.63
N ASN A 408 25.18 -1.85 14.46
CA ASN A 408 24.06 -0.98 14.08
C ASN A 408 22.96 -1.71 13.29
N ALA A 409 22.94 -3.05 13.29
CA ALA A 409 21.91 -3.80 12.57
C ALA A 409 20.57 -3.72 13.31
N ILE A 410 19.58 -3.12 12.67
CA ILE A 410 18.20 -3.06 13.15
C ILE A 410 17.66 -4.51 13.23
N PRO A 411 17.12 -4.96 14.37
CA PRO A 411 16.48 -6.25 14.45
C PRO A 411 15.23 -6.25 13.57
N ASN A 412 15.13 -7.22 12.67
CA ASN A 412 14.00 -7.34 11.76
C ASN A 412 13.53 -8.81 11.70
N ASN A 413 12.28 -8.99 11.28
CA ASN A 413 11.69 -10.30 11.05
C ASN A 413 11.33 -10.41 9.57
N GLU A 414 12.12 -11.18 8.83
CA GLU A 414 12.04 -11.31 7.37
C GLU A 414 10.64 -11.72 6.87
N LEU A 415 9.96 -12.60 7.62
CA LEU A 415 8.60 -13.04 7.27
C LEU A 415 7.58 -11.92 7.46
N LEU A 416 7.66 -11.19 8.56
CA LEU A 416 6.77 -10.04 8.81
C LEU A 416 7.06 -8.91 7.81
N ASP A 417 8.32 -8.69 7.48
CA ASP A 417 8.75 -7.72 6.47
C ASP A 417 8.18 -8.10 5.09
N PHE A 418 8.24 -9.37 4.69
CA PHE A 418 7.61 -9.86 3.46
C PHE A 418 6.09 -9.64 3.50
N LEU A 419 5.41 -10.05 4.56
CA LEU A 419 3.96 -9.95 4.68
C LEU A 419 3.49 -8.50 4.73
N SER A 420 4.29 -7.57 5.29
CA SER A 420 3.95 -6.15 5.34
C SER A 420 3.78 -5.49 3.96
N ARG A 421 4.26 -6.15 2.90
CA ARG A 421 4.13 -5.71 1.50
C ARG A 421 2.94 -6.33 0.78
N VAL A 422 2.38 -7.39 1.35
CA VAL A 422 1.12 -7.94 0.87
C VAL A 422 0.00 -7.04 1.41
N PRO A 423 -0.94 -6.59 0.58
CA PRO A 423 -2.04 -5.77 1.06
C PRO A 423 -3.04 -6.63 1.84
N SER A 424 -3.59 -6.06 2.92
CA SER A 424 -4.73 -6.63 3.65
C SER A 424 -6.04 -6.46 2.85
N ASP A 425 -7.12 -7.12 3.24
CA ASP A 425 -8.39 -7.04 2.49
C ASP A 425 -8.96 -5.61 2.51
N SER A 426 -8.78 -4.89 3.63
CA SER A 426 -9.15 -3.46 3.71
C SER A 426 -8.31 -2.57 2.78
N GLU A 427 -7.01 -2.82 2.68
CA GLU A 427 -6.13 -2.09 1.76
C GLU A 427 -6.50 -2.41 0.31
N LEU A 428 -6.85 -3.67 0.01
CA LEU A 428 -7.27 -4.08 -1.32
C LEU A 428 -8.54 -3.40 -1.80
N VAL A 429 -9.53 -3.13 -0.94
CA VAL A 429 -10.74 -2.39 -1.33
C VAL A 429 -10.37 -1.00 -1.86
N SER A 430 -9.50 -0.29 -1.13
CA SER A 430 -9.02 1.04 -1.54
C SER A 430 -8.27 0.99 -2.89
N ILE A 431 -7.48 -0.07 -3.14
CA ILE A 431 -6.71 -0.27 -4.37
C ILE A 431 -7.60 -0.77 -5.53
N LYS A 432 -8.53 -1.69 -5.30
CA LYS A 432 -9.40 -2.30 -6.34
C LYS A 432 -10.43 -1.32 -6.87
N ALA A 433 -10.95 -0.43 -6.01
CA ALA A 433 -11.74 0.69 -6.46
C ALA A 433 -10.98 1.55 -7.52
N VAL A 434 -9.64 1.46 -7.61
CA VAL A 434 -8.83 2.14 -8.65
C VAL A 434 -8.79 1.34 -9.96
N LYS A 435 -8.71 -0.01 -9.91
CA LYS A 435 -8.56 -0.87 -11.09
C LYS A 435 -9.84 -1.09 -11.91
N GLY A 436 -11.01 -1.18 -11.26
CA GLY A 436 -12.28 -1.53 -11.93
C GLY A 436 -12.78 -0.53 -12.99
N GLN A 437 -12.04 0.55 -13.26
CA GLN A 437 -12.55 1.69 -14.00
C GLN A 437 -11.71 2.10 -15.22
N GLY A 438 -10.49 1.55 -15.36
CA GLY A 438 -9.70 1.71 -16.60
C GLY A 438 -10.34 1.00 -17.80
N SER A 439 -11.07 -0.09 -17.56
CA SER A 439 -11.74 -0.87 -18.62
C SER A 439 -13.06 -0.23 -19.09
N LEU A 440 -13.87 0.28 -18.16
CA LEU A 440 -15.17 0.89 -18.48
C LEU A 440 -15.02 2.28 -19.13
N MET A 441 -13.98 3.05 -18.77
CA MET A 441 -13.73 4.36 -19.41
C MET A 441 -13.09 4.23 -20.80
N ALA A 442 -12.35 3.15 -21.09
CA ALA A 442 -11.90 2.86 -22.46
C ALA A 442 -13.10 2.60 -23.39
N GLN A 443 -14.11 1.87 -22.92
CA GLN A 443 -15.35 1.63 -23.67
C GLN A 443 -16.20 2.90 -23.82
N ASN A 444 -16.31 3.72 -22.77
CA ASN A 444 -17.09 4.97 -22.84
C ASN A 444 -16.38 6.07 -23.64
N GLY A 445 -15.05 6.14 -23.62
CA GLY A 445 -14.25 7.06 -24.44
C GLY A 445 -14.39 6.80 -25.95
N LEU A 446 -14.51 5.53 -26.35
CA LEU A 446 -14.85 5.14 -27.72
C LEU A 446 -16.26 5.60 -28.12
N LYS A 447 -17.22 5.55 -27.19
CA LYS A 447 -18.60 6.02 -27.41
C LYS A 447 -18.67 7.53 -27.62
N TYR A 448 -17.91 8.32 -26.85
CA TYR A 448 -17.86 9.78 -27.00
C TYR A 448 -17.18 10.24 -28.30
N GLN A 449 -16.20 9.49 -28.83
CA GLN A 449 -15.60 9.79 -30.13
C GLN A 449 -16.53 9.46 -31.32
N LEU A 450 -17.44 8.48 -31.17
CA LEU A 450 -18.41 8.13 -32.21
C LEU A 450 -19.57 9.13 -32.30
N TYR A 451 -19.99 9.74 -31.19
CA TYR A 451 -21.07 10.74 -31.20
C TYR A 451 -20.67 12.10 -31.78
N HIS A 452 -19.37 12.44 -31.81
CA HIS A 452 -18.88 13.70 -32.39
C HIS A 452 -18.40 13.61 -33.84
N LYS A 453 -18.52 12.45 -34.49
CA LYS A 453 -18.30 12.27 -35.94
C LYS A 453 -19.63 12.04 -36.68
N SER A 454 -20.61 12.94 -36.51
CA SER A 454 -21.69 13.09 -37.49
C SER A 454 -21.24 14.06 -38.58
N PRO A 455 -21.15 13.66 -39.86
CA PRO A 455 -20.77 14.57 -40.93
C PRO A 455 -21.91 15.56 -41.17
N LYS A 456 -21.60 16.85 -41.17
CA LYS A 456 -22.47 17.91 -41.68
C LYS A 456 -22.83 17.56 -43.14
N ARG A 457 -24.09 17.22 -43.41
CA ARG A 457 -24.65 17.19 -44.76
C ARG A 457 -24.58 18.61 -45.32
N SER A 458 -23.67 18.83 -46.25
CA SER A 458 -23.63 20.03 -47.08
C SER A 458 -24.87 20.06 -47.97
N GLN A 459 -25.70 21.08 -47.79
CA GLN A 459 -26.62 21.52 -48.83
C GLN A 459 -25.77 22.05 -50.00
N PHE A 460 -25.87 21.41 -51.16
CA PHE A 460 -25.55 22.02 -52.44
C PHE A 460 -26.83 22.06 -53.25
N GLY A 461 -27.22 23.27 -53.65
CA GLY A 461 -28.28 23.50 -54.61
C GLY A 461 -27.76 23.31 -56.03
N LEU A 462 -28.56 22.60 -56.83
CA LEU A 462 -29.07 23.00 -58.13
C LEU A 462 -30.19 22.03 -58.52
#